data_AF-X1SN42-F1
#
_entry.id   AF-X1SN42-F1
#
_cell.length_a   1.000
_cell.length_b   1.000
_cell.length_c   1.000
_cell.angle_alpha   90.00
_cell.angle_beta   90.00
_cell.angle_gamma   90.00
#
_symmetry.space_group_name_H-M   'P 1'
#
loop_
_entity.id
_entity.type
_entity.pdbx_description
1 polymer ?
#
loop_
_entity_poly.entity_id
_entity_poly.type
_entity_poly.pdbx_seq_one_letter_code
_entity_poly.pdbx_strand_id
1 'polypeptide(L)'
;MSELIDQETQSYTNDMIKALSIARELTERTRIQSMDGPIPRDFPIFTYFDGNLFWESYYLQPDYFLALFYDDTKAKSPDPYTERGLEDCQAWIFKYDRQHSRLSIETWNAEIGNRSFSQIAHRLATE
;
A
#
# COMPACT_ATOMS: atom_id res chain seq x y z
N MET A 1 -8.80 33.96 -3.12
CA MET A 1 -8.79 32.69 -3.87
C MET A 1 -7.51 31.88 -3.71
N SER A 2 -6.37 32.46 -3.27
CA SER A 2 -5.13 31.68 -3.01
C SER A 2 -5.17 30.86 -1.71
N GLU A 3 -5.74 31.42 -0.64
CA GLU A 3 -5.73 30.80 0.71
C GLU A 3 -6.52 29.48 0.78
N LEU A 4 -7.58 29.33 -0.03
CA LEU A 4 -8.38 28.10 -0.11
C LEU A 4 -7.63 26.96 -0.82
N ILE A 5 -6.89 27.28 -1.89
CA ILE A 5 -6.06 26.32 -2.64
C ILE A 5 -4.90 25.85 -1.76
N ASP A 6 -4.29 26.75 -0.98
CA ASP A 6 -3.21 26.42 -0.05
C ASP A 6 -3.70 25.50 1.09
N GLN A 7 -4.91 25.72 1.61
CA GLN A 7 -5.53 24.87 2.63
C GLN A 7 -5.90 23.48 2.12
N GLU A 8 -6.52 23.37 0.93
CA GLU A 8 -6.86 22.08 0.33
C GLU A 8 -5.60 21.26 0.02
N THR A 9 -4.56 21.90 -0.52
CA THR A 9 -3.26 21.26 -0.81
C THR A 9 -2.59 20.77 0.47
N GLN A 10 -2.65 21.56 1.55
CA GLN A 10 -2.08 21.17 2.83
C GLN A 10 -2.89 20.06 3.52
N SER A 11 -4.22 20.07 3.39
CA SER A 11 -5.08 18.98 3.87
C SER A 11 -4.77 17.67 3.14
N TYR A 12 -4.72 17.70 1.80
CA TYR A 12 -4.37 16.54 0.99
C TYR A 12 -3.00 15.97 1.36
N THR A 13 -2.01 16.84 1.59
CA THR A 13 -0.67 16.43 2.02
C THR A 13 -0.71 15.74 3.39
N ASN A 14 -1.48 16.27 4.35
CA ASN A 14 -1.62 15.68 5.67
C ASN A 14 -2.32 14.31 5.61
N ASP A 15 -3.35 14.18 4.79
CA ASP A 15 -4.10 12.92 4.62
C ASP A 15 -3.21 11.84 3.97
N MET A 16 -2.41 12.22 2.97
CA MET A 16 -1.43 11.31 2.35
C MET A 16 -0.32 10.89 3.33
N ILE A 17 0.17 11.81 4.17
CA ILE A 17 1.14 11.48 5.23
C ILE A 17 0.54 10.50 6.23
N LYS A 18 -0.72 10.72 6.64
CA LYS A 18 -1.44 9.80 7.55
C LYS A 18 -1.60 8.42 6.90
N ALA A 19 -2.07 8.37 5.66
CA ALA A 19 -2.25 7.12 4.93
C ALA A 19 -0.94 6.34 4.81
N LEU A 20 0.16 7.00 4.45
CA LEU A 20 1.48 6.39 4.34
C LEU A 20 2.02 5.92 5.71
N SER A 21 1.76 6.67 6.78
CA SER A 21 2.18 6.27 8.13
C SER A 21 1.53 4.96 8.56
N ILE A 22 0.22 4.82 8.33
CA ILE A 22 -0.52 3.58 8.64
C ILE A 22 -0.05 2.44 7.74
N ALA A 23 0.14 2.70 6.43
CA ALA A 23 0.66 1.73 5.48
C ALA A 23 2.03 1.16 5.90
N ARG A 24 2.94 2.03 6.38
CA ARG A 24 4.24 1.61 6.93
C ARG A 24 4.09 0.75 8.18
N GLU A 25 3.22 1.14 9.10
CA GLU A 25 3.00 0.38 10.34
C GLU A 25 2.47 -1.03 10.04
N LEU A 26 1.44 -1.15 9.20
CA LEU A 26 0.90 -2.46 8.81
C LEU A 26 1.94 -3.30 8.09
N THR A 27 2.74 -2.68 7.22
CA THR A 27 3.82 -3.37 6.51
C THR A 27 4.87 -3.94 7.48
N GLU A 28 5.28 -3.19 8.50
CA GLU A 28 6.20 -3.70 9.51
C GLU A 28 5.61 -4.88 10.29
N ARG A 29 4.31 -4.84 10.61
CA ARG A 29 3.62 -5.98 11.24
C ARG A 29 3.63 -7.20 10.32
N THR A 30 3.31 -7.04 9.03
CA THR A 30 3.37 -8.12 8.03
C THR A 30 4.78 -8.69 7.91
N ARG A 31 5.81 -7.82 7.92
CA ARG A 31 7.21 -8.24 7.91
C ARG A 31 7.54 -9.11 9.11
N ILE A 32 7.16 -8.70 10.32
CA ILE A 32 7.39 -9.49 11.54
C ILE A 32 6.68 -10.84 11.43
N GLN A 33 5.40 -10.85 11.05
CA GLN A 33 4.63 -12.08 10.86
C GLN A 33 5.27 -13.03 9.84
N SER A 34 5.90 -12.49 8.78
CA SER A 34 6.57 -13.28 7.74
C SER A 34 7.77 -14.08 8.22
N MET A 35 8.28 -13.76 9.41
CA MET A 35 9.38 -14.47 10.03
C MET A 35 8.93 -15.76 10.75
N ASP A 36 7.64 -15.86 11.09
CA ASP A 36 7.11 -16.93 11.94
C ASP A 36 6.61 -18.16 11.15
N GLY A 37 6.54 -18.08 9.82
CA GLY A 37 6.10 -19.21 9.00
C GLY A 37 5.69 -18.82 7.57
N PRO A 38 5.24 -19.80 6.77
CA PRO A 38 4.77 -19.54 5.41
C PRO A 38 3.55 -18.61 5.43
N ILE A 39 3.59 -17.58 4.58
CA ILE A 39 2.53 -16.59 4.44
C ILE A 39 1.75 -16.79 3.13
N PRO A 40 0.41 -16.73 3.14
CA PRO A 40 -0.39 -16.68 1.92
C PRO A 40 -0.09 -15.41 1.10
N ARG A 41 0.19 -15.54 -0.19
CA ARG A 41 0.54 -14.40 -1.06
C ARG A 41 -0.67 -13.66 -1.66
N ASP A 42 -1.83 -14.31 -1.69
CA ASP A 42 -3.02 -13.80 -2.38
C ASP A 42 -4.02 -13.08 -1.46
N PHE A 43 -3.74 -13.03 -0.15
CA PHE A 43 -4.65 -12.46 0.83
C PHE A 43 -3.95 -11.38 1.65
N PRO A 44 -4.68 -10.33 2.08
CA PRO A 44 -4.14 -9.37 3.01
C PRO A 44 -3.82 -10.07 4.34
N ILE A 45 -2.62 -9.81 4.85
CA ILE A 45 -2.12 -10.35 6.12
C ILE A 45 -2.68 -9.53 7.29
N PHE A 46 -2.71 -8.21 7.12
CA PHE A 46 -3.41 -7.32 8.02
C PHE A 46 -4.30 -6.36 7.24
N THR A 47 -5.49 -6.15 7.80
CA THR A 47 -6.46 -5.15 7.36
C THR A 47 -6.78 -4.23 8.52
N TYR A 48 -6.81 -2.92 8.27
CA TYR A 48 -7.26 -1.89 9.18
C TYR A 48 -8.36 -1.07 8.48
N PHE A 49 -9.40 -0.69 9.23
CA PHE A 49 -10.48 0.13 8.70
C PHE A 49 -10.82 1.28 9.64
N ASP A 50 -11.16 2.43 9.06
CA ASP A 50 -11.66 3.62 9.75
C ASP A 50 -12.81 4.23 8.94
N GLY A 51 -14.05 3.94 9.36
CA GLY A 51 -15.24 4.24 8.55
C GLY A 51 -15.23 3.47 7.23
N ASN A 52 -15.17 4.20 6.11
CA ASN A 52 -15.10 3.62 4.76
C ASN A 52 -13.66 3.48 4.24
N LEU A 53 -12.66 3.91 5.01
CA LEU A 53 -11.27 3.87 4.61
C LEU A 53 -10.65 2.54 5.02
N PHE A 54 -9.99 1.88 4.08
CA PHE A 54 -9.36 0.58 4.27
C PHE A 54 -7.87 0.68 3.99
N TRP A 55 -7.09 0.02 4.85
CA TRP A 55 -5.68 -0.25 4.65
C TRP A 55 -5.45 -1.74 4.71
N GLU A 56 -4.81 -2.27 3.69
CA GLU A 56 -4.48 -3.68 3.58
C GLU A 56 -2.98 -3.83 3.37
N SER A 57 -2.41 -4.90 3.90
CA SER A 57 -1.00 -5.22 3.70
C SER A 57 -0.82 -6.66 3.25
N TYR A 58 0.03 -6.86 2.27
CA TYR A 58 0.26 -8.13 1.61
C TYR A 58 1.75 -8.47 1.67
N TYR A 59 2.02 -9.76 1.78
CA TYR A 59 3.34 -10.31 1.57
C TYR A 59 3.48 -10.70 0.10
N LEU A 60 4.47 -10.14 -0.59
CA LEU A 60 4.72 -10.47 -2.00
C LEU A 60 5.74 -11.61 -2.09
N GLN A 61 6.94 -11.33 -1.60
CA GLN A 61 8.08 -12.26 -1.56
C GLN A 61 9.03 -11.83 -0.43
N PRO A 62 10.12 -12.56 -0.13
CA PRO A 62 11.03 -12.17 0.92
C PRO A 62 11.48 -10.72 0.77
N ASP A 63 11.33 -9.96 1.84
CA ASP A 63 11.70 -8.54 1.95
C ASP A 63 10.86 -7.55 1.13
N TYR A 64 9.85 -8.01 0.38
CA TYR A 64 8.94 -7.16 -0.39
C TYR A 64 7.50 -7.29 0.09
N PHE A 65 6.88 -6.14 0.32
CA PHE A 65 5.54 -6.03 0.89
C PHE A 65 4.73 -5.00 0.12
N LEU A 66 3.42 -5.21 0.03
CA LEU A 66 2.51 -4.25 -0.56
C LEU A 66 1.59 -3.69 0.51
N ALA A 67 1.38 -2.37 0.50
CA ALA A 67 0.32 -1.73 1.25
C ALA A 67 -0.67 -1.08 0.28
N LEU A 68 -1.95 -1.30 0.52
CA LEU A 68 -3.05 -0.78 -0.28
C LEU A 68 -3.92 0.09 0.61
N PHE A 69 -4.31 1.25 0.11
CA PHE A 69 -5.20 2.20 0.76
C PHE A 69 -6.31 2.58 -0.21
N TYR A 70 -7.56 2.45 0.23
CA TYR A 70 -8.72 2.76 -0.60
C TYR A 70 -9.93 3.17 0.24
N ASP A 71 -10.87 3.85 -0.41
CA ASP A 71 -12.19 4.13 0.12
C ASP A 71 -13.17 3.09 -0.46
N ASP A 72 -13.81 2.29 0.39
CA ASP A 72 -14.71 1.21 -0.01
C ASP A 72 -15.99 1.72 -0.71
N THR A 73 -16.28 3.02 -0.61
CA THR A 73 -17.34 3.66 -1.42
C THR A 73 -16.94 3.85 -2.88
N LYS A 74 -15.64 3.84 -3.19
CA LYS A 74 -15.08 4.04 -4.53
C LYS A 74 -14.55 2.73 -5.14
N ALA A 75 -13.81 1.96 -4.36
CA ALA A 75 -13.21 0.70 -4.80
C ALA A 75 -13.62 -0.44 -3.85
N LYS A 76 -14.39 -1.41 -4.35
CA LYS A 76 -14.81 -2.58 -3.57
C LYS A 76 -13.86 -3.74 -3.77
N SER A 77 -13.17 -4.13 -2.70
CA SER A 77 -12.20 -5.23 -2.70
C SER A 77 -11.22 -5.15 -3.88
N PRO A 78 -10.46 -4.04 -3.99
CA PRO A 78 -9.54 -3.82 -5.10
C PRO A 78 -8.49 -4.93 -5.22
N ASP A 79 -8.20 -5.36 -6.45
CA ASP A 79 -7.09 -6.27 -6.75
C ASP A 79 -5.81 -5.47 -7.03
N PRO A 80 -4.82 -5.45 -6.12
CA PRO A 80 -3.61 -4.65 -6.28
C PRO A 80 -2.69 -5.14 -7.40
N TYR A 81 -2.96 -6.31 -7.99
CA TYR A 81 -2.19 -6.90 -9.07
C TYR A 81 -2.74 -6.56 -10.46
N THR A 82 -3.83 -5.78 -10.53
CA THR A 82 -4.42 -5.35 -11.80
C THR A 82 -4.46 -3.83 -11.89
N GLU A 83 -4.32 -3.32 -13.12
CA GLU A 83 -4.45 -1.88 -13.39
C GLU A 83 -5.81 -1.34 -12.92
N ARG A 84 -6.88 -2.09 -13.21
CA ARG A 84 -8.26 -1.73 -12.85
C ARG A 84 -8.50 -1.79 -11.34
N GLY A 85 -7.91 -2.73 -10.62
CA GLY A 85 -8.06 -2.80 -9.17
C GLY A 85 -7.33 -1.66 -8.45
N LEU A 86 -6.37 -0.99 -9.10
CA LEU A 86 -5.68 0.17 -8.55
C LEU A 86 -6.34 1.51 -8.95
N GLU A 87 -7.46 1.47 -9.66
CA GLU A 87 -8.29 2.65 -9.90
C GLU A 87 -8.80 3.18 -8.55
N ASP A 88 -8.69 4.49 -8.32
CA ASP A 88 -9.06 5.17 -7.07
C ASP A 88 -8.33 4.68 -5.79
N CYS A 89 -7.25 3.91 -5.92
CA CYS A 89 -6.47 3.39 -4.81
C CYS A 89 -5.08 4.05 -4.71
N GLN A 90 -4.59 4.22 -3.50
CA GLN A 90 -3.17 4.47 -3.24
C GLN A 90 -2.51 3.16 -2.86
N ALA A 91 -1.31 2.92 -3.40
CA ALA A 91 -0.59 1.69 -3.11
C ALA A 91 0.92 1.94 -3.05
N TRP A 92 1.60 1.19 -2.20
CA TRP A 92 3.05 1.25 -2.03
C TRP A 92 3.62 -0.16 -2.03
N ILE A 93 4.75 -0.32 -2.70
CA ILE A 93 5.60 -1.49 -2.51
C ILE A 93 6.75 -1.05 -1.62
N PHE A 94 6.89 -1.72 -0.50
CA PHE A 94 7.99 -1.53 0.43
C PHE A 94 9.02 -2.64 0.28
N LYS A 95 10.29 -2.24 0.40
CA LYS A 95 11.43 -3.14 0.48
C LYS A 95 12.09 -3.02 1.84
N TYR A 96 12.29 -4.15 2.50
CA TYR A 96 13.03 -4.24 3.74
C TYR A 96 14.50 -4.56 3.45
N ASP A 97 15.37 -3.64 3.81
CA ASP A 97 16.81 -3.86 3.80
C ASP A 97 17.24 -4.48 5.13
N ARG A 98 17.57 -5.78 5.12
CA ARG A 98 18.05 -6.51 6.30
C ARG A 98 19.42 -6.04 6.78
N GLN A 99 20.28 -5.55 5.89
CA GLN A 99 21.62 -5.09 6.25
C GLN A 99 21.55 -3.81 7.07
N HIS A 100 20.58 -2.95 6.76
CA HIS A 100 20.39 -1.67 7.41
C HIS A 100 19.15 -1.60 8.32
N SER A 101 18.46 -2.73 8.52
CA SER A 101 17.23 -2.85 9.29
C SER A 101 16.20 -1.76 8.96
N ARG A 102 16.00 -1.48 7.67
CA ARG A 102 15.24 -0.31 7.22
C ARG A 102 14.19 -0.66 6.17
N LEU A 103 12.97 -0.17 6.37
CA LEU A 103 11.90 -0.22 5.38
C LEU A 103 11.89 1.04 4.50
N SER A 104 12.02 0.83 3.20
CA SER A 104 12.01 1.89 2.18
C SER A 104 10.88 1.65 1.18
N ILE A 105 10.44 2.73 0.50
CA ILE A 105 9.46 2.61 -0.58
C ILE A 105 10.25 2.29 -1.85
N GLU A 106 9.94 1.16 -2.47
CA GLU A 106 10.51 0.77 -3.77
C GLU A 106 9.79 1.51 -4.90
N THR A 107 8.46 1.54 -4.84
CA THR A 107 7.60 2.26 -5.79
C THR A 107 6.24 2.53 -5.16
N TRP A 108 5.48 3.46 -5.75
CA TRP A 108 4.11 3.78 -5.34
C TRP A 108 3.21 4.04 -6.54
N ASN A 109 1.90 3.83 -6.36
CA ASN A 109 0.88 4.17 -7.34
C ASN A 109 0.59 5.67 -7.23
N ALA A 110 1.11 6.48 -8.16
CA ALA A 110 1.09 7.94 -8.05
C ALA A 110 -0.27 8.60 -8.37
N GLU A 111 -1.13 7.94 -9.15
CA GLU A 111 -2.58 8.17 -9.25
C GLU A 111 -3.17 7.25 -10.34
N ILE A 112 -4.31 6.65 -10.01
CA ILE A 112 -5.28 5.85 -10.78
C ILE A 112 -4.70 4.94 -11.89
N GLY A 113 -4.46 3.68 -11.53
CA GLY A 113 -4.22 2.60 -12.50
C GLY A 113 -2.82 2.57 -13.12
N ASN A 114 -1.75 2.71 -12.32
CA ASN A 114 -0.41 2.56 -12.87
C ASN A 114 -0.13 1.09 -13.25
N ARG A 115 -0.29 0.76 -14.54
CA ARG A 115 0.05 -0.55 -15.11
C ARG A 115 1.45 -1.04 -14.74
N SER A 116 2.42 -0.13 -14.62
CA SER A 116 3.78 -0.50 -14.23
C SER A 116 3.82 -0.97 -12.78
N PHE A 117 3.07 -0.32 -11.88
CA PHE A 117 2.95 -0.76 -10.50
C PHE A 117 2.32 -2.14 -10.42
N SER A 118 1.17 -2.37 -11.07
CA SER A 118 0.49 -3.67 -11.03
C SER A 118 1.35 -4.80 -11.59
N GLN A 119 2.11 -4.54 -12.66
CA GLN A 119 3.07 -5.50 -13.20
C GLN A 119 4.20 -5.84 -12.23
N ILE A 120 4.74 -4.85 -11.51
CA ILE A 120 5.76 -5.07 -10.48
C ILE A 120 5.15 -5.87 -9.33
N ALA A 121 3.99 -5.47 -8.83
CA ALA A 121 3.28 -6.17 -7.75
C ALA A 121 3.02 -7.64 -8.11
N HIS A 122 2.47 -7.89 -9.30
CA HIS A 122 2.17 -9.23 -9.79
C HIS A 122 3.44 -10.09 -9.94
N ARG A 123 4.50 -9.52 -10.52
CA ARG A 123 5.80 -10.21 -10.65
C ARG A 123 6.34 -10.62 -9.28
N LEU A 124 6.39 -9.68 -8.34
CA LEU A 124 6.90 -9.93 -6.99
C LEU A 124 6.05 -10.96 -6.21
N ALA A 125 4.75 -11.09 -6.51
CA ALA A 125 3.90 -12.09 -5.87
C ALA A 125 4.07 -13.50 -6.45
N THR A 126 4.43 -13.60 -7.74
CA THR A 126 4.42 -14.87 -8.50
C THR A 126 5.80 -15.48 -8.75
N GLU A 127 6.87 -14.69 -8.72
CA GLU A 127 8.26 -15.17 -8.77
C GLU A 127 8.75 -15.67 -7.38
#